data_AF-T1H0U8-F1
#
_entry.id   AF-T1H0U8-F1
#
_cell.length_a   1.000
_cell.length_b   1.000
_cell.length_c   1.000
_cell.angle_alpha   90.00
_cell.angle_beta   90.00
_cell.angle_gamma   90.00
#
_symmetry.space_group_name_H-M   'P 1'
#
loop_
_entity.id
_entity.type
_entity.pdbx_description
1 polymer ?
#
loop_
_entity_poly.entity_id
_entity_poly.type
_entity_poly.pdbx_seq_one_letter_code
_entity_poly.pdbx_strand_id
1 'polypeptide(L)' 'YYDISAKSNYNFEKPFLWLARKLVGDPNLDFVAMPALLPPEVKMDREWQIQIEKDLQEAQATALPEDDEDL' A
#
# COMPACT_ATOMS: atom_id res chain seq x y z
N TYR A 1 21.69 -3.97 15.64
CA TYR A 1 20.55 -3.47 16.43
C TYR A 1 19.96 -2.30 15.65
N TYR A 2 18.64 -2.27 15.46
CA TYR A 2 17.93 -1.23 14.71
C TYR A 2 16.76 -0.75 15.55
N ASP A 3 16.61 0.56 15.70
CA ASP A 3 15.39 1.14 16.26
C ASP A 3 14.28 1.07 15.20
N ILE A 4 13.11 0.54 15.60
CA ILE A 4 11.96 0.34 14.72
C ILE A 4 10.72 1.00 15.30
N SER A 5 9.83 1.49 14.43
CA SER A 5 8.50 1.95 14.80
C SER A 5 7.47 1.34 13.87
N ALA A 6 6.54 0.57 14.42
CA ALA A 6 5.42 0.03 13.66
C ALA A 6 4.38 1.10 13.32
N LYS A 7 4.24 2.15 14.15
CA LYS A 7 3.26 3.22 13.92
C LYS A 7 3.64 4.10 12.73
N SER A 8 4.93 4.39 12.56
CA SER A 8 5.44 5.26 11.49
C SER A 8 6.17 4.50 10.37
N ASN A 9 6.18 3.16 10.42
CA ASN A 9 6.95 2.29 9.53
C ASN A 9 8.46 2.59 9.48
N TYR A 10 9.01 3.31 10.47
CA TYR A 10 10.43 3.66 10.51
C TYR A 10 11.30 2.43 10.70
N ASN A 11 12.26 2.22 9.77
CA ASN A 11 13.19 1.10 9.74
C ASN A 11 12.53 -0.30 9.83
N PHE A 12 11.23 -0.40 9.55
CA PHE A 12 10.47 -1.64 9.68
C PHE A 12 11.08 -2.79 8.85
N GLU A 13 11.60 -2.46 7.67
CA GLU A 13 12.21 -3.42 6.75
C GLU A 13 13.63 -3.87 7.16
N LYS A 14 14.36 -3.09 7.98
CA LYS A 14 15.80 -3.33 8.25
C LYS A 14 16.08 -4.67 8.95
N PRO A 15 15.29 -5.11 9.95
CA PRO A 15 15.48 -6.43 10.55
C PRO A 15 15.26 -7.57 9.56
N PHE A 16 14.23 -7.48 8.71
CA PHE A 16 13.92 -8.49 7.71
C PHE A 16 14.97 -8.54 6.61
N LEU A 17 15.46 -7.38 6.16
CA LEU A 17 16.52 -7.30 5.16
C LEU A 17 17.82 -7.91 5.67
N TRP A 18 18.20 -7.61 6.92
CA TRP A 18 19.38 -8.19 7.55
C TRP A 18 19.27 -9.72 7.67
N LEU A 19 18.10 -10.22 8.04
CA LEU A 19 17.85 -11.66 8.11
C LEU A 19 17.92 -12.31 6.72
N ALA A 20 17.32 -11.70 5.70
CA ALA A 20 17.38 -12.17 4.31
C ALA A 20 18.83 -12.24 3.80
N ARG A 21 19.63 -11.20 4.01
CA ARG A 21 21.07 -11.19 3.69
C ARG A 21 21.82 -12.35 4.35
N LYS A 22 21.50 -12.65 5.63
CA LYS A 22 22.13 -13.75 6.36
C LYS A 22 21.69 -15.13 5.88
N LEU A 23 20.42 -15.31 5.55
CA LEU A 23 19.87 -16.59 5.09
C LEU A 23 20.31 -16.91 3.65
N VAL A 24 20.35 -15.91 2.77
CA VAL A 24 20.76 -16.07 1.37
C VAL A 24 22.29 -16.07 1.22
N GLY A 25 23.01 -15.46 2.16
CA GLY A 25 24.47 -15.33 2.11
C GLY A 25 24.96 -14.22 1.17
N ASP A 26 24.06 -13.36 0.69
CA ASP A 26 24.38 -12.22 -0.17
C ASP A 26 24.35 -10.90 0.63
N PRO A 27 25.50 -10.21 0.82
CA PRO A 27 25.56 -8.92 1.49
C PRO A 27 24.88 -7.78 0.72
N ASN A 28 24.72 -7.91 -0.60
CA ASN A 28 24.18 -6.87 -1.49
C ASN A 28 22.70 -7.07 -1.80
N LEU A 29 22.02 -7.98 -1.09
CA LEU A 29 20.59 -8.19 -1.24
C LEU A 29 19.84 -6.94 -0.76
N ASP A 30 18.92 -6.44 -1.59
CA ASP A 30 18.02 -5.34 -1.29
C ASP A 30 16.58 -5.72 -1.63
N PHE A 31 15.62 -5.19 -0.87
CA PHE A 31 14.21 -5.35 -1.22
C PHE A 31 13.90 -4.42 -2.40
N VAL A 32 13.59 -5.02 -3.54
CA VAL A 32 13.03 -4.31 -4.69
C VAL A 32 11.53 -4.21 -4.51
N ALA A 33 10.95 -3.05 -4.84
CA ALA A 33 9.50 -2.96 -4.98
C ALA A 33 9.04 -3.97 -6.02
N MET A 34 7.90 -4.62 -5.79
CA MET A 34 7.29 -5.45 -6.82
C MET A 34 7.10 -4.59 -8.08
N PRO A 35 7.46 -5.08 -9.27
CA PRO A 35 7.17 -4.36 -10.49
C PRO A 35 5.66 -4.07 -10.51
N ALA A 36 5.28 -2.83 -10.81
CA ALA A 36 3.88 -2.47 -10.98
C ALA A 36 3.35 -3.33 -12.14
N LEU A 37 2.63 -4.40 -11.80
CA LEU A 37 1.92 -5.22 -12.78
C LEU A 37 0.93 -4.30 -13.50
N LEU A 38 0.73 -4.51 -14.81
CA LEU A 38 -0.25 -3.73 -15.55
C LEU A 38 -1.58 -3.75 -14.79
N PRO A 39 -2.25 -2.60 -14.61
CA PRO A 39 -3.58 -2.58 -14.04
C PRO A 39 -4.46 -3.57 -14.82
N PRO A 40 -5.24 -4.41 -14.13
CA PRO A 40 -6.10 -5.36 -14.82
C PRO A 40 -7.00 -4.60 -15.80
N GLU A 41 -7.20 -5.15 -17.00
CA GLU A 41 -8.17 -4.64 -17.96
C GLU A 41 -9.58 -4.90 -17.42
N VAL A 42 -10.05 -4.05 -16.50
CA VAL A 42 -11.41 -4.11 -15.97
C VAL A 42 -12.35 -3.58 -17.05
N LYS A 43 -13.14 -4.48 -17.65
CA LYS A 43 -14.25 -4.08 -18.50
C LYS A 43 -15.34 -3.49 -17.61
N MET A 44 -15.46 -2.16 -17.60
CA MET A 44 -16.54 -1.44 -16.92
C MET A 44 -17.85 -1.68 -17.67
N ASP A 45 -18.61 -2.68 -17.24
CA ASP A 45 -19.96 -2.95 -17.75
C ASP A 45 -20.91 -1.79 -17.42
N ARG A 46 -21.95 -1.59 -18.23
CA ARG A 46 -22.85 -0.43 -18.10
C ARG A 46 -23.61 -0.39 -16.78
N GLU A 47 -24.00 -1.56 -16.27
CA GLU A 47 -24.63 -1.69 -14.95
C GLU A 47 -23.67 -1.33 -13.82
N TRP A 48 -22.41 -1.72 -13.96
CA TRP A 48 -21.34 -1.43 -13.00
C TRP A 48 -21.00 0.07 -12.95
N GLN A 49 -21.03 0.76 -14.10
CA GLN A 49 -20.86 2.22 -14.15
C GLN A 49 -21.96 2.97 -13.40
N ILE A 50 -23.23 2.56 -13.57
CA ILE A 50 -24.37 3.16 -12.88
C ILE A 50 -24.26 2.98 -11.36
N GLN A 51 -23.84 1.78 -10.92
CA GLN A 51 -23.64 1.51 -9.50
C GLN A 51 -22.51 2.37 -8.91
N ILE A 52 -21.37 2.48 -9.61
CA ILE A 52 -20.25 3.34 -9.17
C ILE A 52 -20.68 4.81 -9.09
N GLU A 53 -21.44 5.31 -10.07
CA GLU A 53 -21.88 6.70 -10.06
C GLU A 53 -22.79 6.99 -8.87
N LYS A 54 -23.68 6.06 -8.53
CA LYS A 54 -24.53 6.14 -7.34
C LYS A 54 -23.69 6.12 -6.05
N ASP A 55 -22.76 5.17 -5.93
CA ASP A 55 -21.90 5.03 -4.75
C ASP A 55 -20.99 6.27 -4.58
N LEU A 56 -20.53 6.87 -5.68
CA LEU A 56 -19.74 8.09 -5.67
C LEU A 56 -20.55 9.31 -5.21
N GLN A 57 -21.82 9.42 -5.62
CA GLN A 57 -22.70 10.49 -5.14
C GLN A 57 -23.00 10.36 -3.65
N GLU A 58 -23.23 9.13 -3.17
CA GLU A 58 -23.42 8.85 -1.74
C GLU A 58 -22.15 9.16 -0.93
N ALA A 59 -20.97 8.78 -1.45
CA ALA A 59 -19.69 9.08 -0.82
C ALA A 59 -19.37 10.59 -0.83
N GLN A 60 -19.68 11.32 -1.90
CA GLN A 60 -19.52 12.79 -1.94
C GLN A 60 -20.46 13.52 -0.99
N ALA A 61 -21.66 13.00 -0.80
CA ALA A 61 -22.62 13.55 0.16
C ALA A 61 -22.24 13.23 1.62
N THR A 62 -21.33 12.27 1.83
CA THR A 62 -20.80 11.94 3.13
C THR A 62 -19.56 12.80 3.38
N ALA A 63 -19.61 13.68 4.38
CA ALA A 63 -18.42 14.40 4.83
C ALA A 63 -17.37 13.37 5.25
N LEU A 64 -16.16 13.47 4.69
CA LEU A 64 -15.02 12.73 5.21
C LEU A 64 -14.90 13.10 6.70
N PRO A 65 -14.76 12.13 7.61
CA PRO A 65 -14.40 12.45 8.98
C PRO A 65 -13.12 13.30 8.94
N GLU A 66 -13.08 14.38 9.72
CA GLU A 66 -11.86 15.18 9.81
C GLU A 66 -10.79 14.30 10.45
N ASP A 67 -9.90 13.75 9.63
CA ASP A 67 -8.66 13.14 10.09
C ASP A 67 -7.76 14.27 10.58
N ASP A 68 -7.91 14.62 11.86
CA ASP A 68 -6.86 15.21 12.69
C ASP A 68 -5.68 14.22 12.89
N GLU A 69 -5.27 13.48 11.85
CA GLU A 69 -4.07 12.65 11.87
C GLU A 69 -3.29 12.80 10.55
N ASP A 70 -2.53 13.90 10.49
CA ASP A 70 -1.24 14.08 9.81
C ASP A 70 -0.84 12.99 8.79
N LEU A 71 -1.12 13.28 7.52
CA LEU A 71 -0.55 12.59 6.36
C LEU A 71 0.88 13.08 6.06
#